data_AF-M3I690-F1
#
_entry.id   AF-M3I690-F1
#
_cell.length_a   1.000
_cell.length_b   1.000
_cell.length_c   1.000
_cell.angle_alpha   90.00
_cell.angle_beta   90.00
_cell.angle_gamma   90.00
#
_symmetry.space_group_name_H-M   'P 1'
#
loop_
_entity.id
_entity.type
_entity.pdbx_description
1 polymer ?
#
loop_
_entity_poly.entity_id
_entity_poly.type
_entity_poly.pdbx_seq_one_letter_code
_entity_poly.pdbx_strand_id
1 'polypeptide(L)' 'MILMTKRKKDVAISLAAGIYSLVHGMRIKKQNYPYVPVGKKINWKRYENRKEGNYFQIVSE' A
#
# COMPACT_ATOMS: atom_id res chain seq x y z
N MET A 1 5.09 18.46 11.26
CA MET A 1 4.17 17.82 10.28
C MET A 1 4.06 18.58 8.94
N ILE A 2 4.95 19.54 8.63
CA ILE A 2 4.84 20.37 7.40
C ILE A 2 5.57 19.77 6.20
N LEU A 3 6.55 18.87 6.44
CA LEU A 3 7.35 18.27 5.36
C LEU A 3 6.53 17.29 4.50
N MET A 4 5.69 16.46 5.13
CA MET A 4 4.88 15.45 4.44
C MET A 4 3.79 16.06 3.55
N THR A 5 3.30 17.25 3.89
CA THR A 5 2.23 17.93 3.14
C THR A 5 2.74 18.74 1.95
N LYS A 6 3.99 19.25 1.99
CA LYS A 6 4.57 20.06 0.90
C LYS A 6 5.34 19.27 -0.15
N ARG A 7 5.92 18.11 0.19
CA ARG A 7 6.70 17.26 -0.74
C ARG A 7 6.17 15.84 -0.81
N LYS A 8 4.85 15.69 -0.97
CA LYS A 8 4.15 14.39 -1.03
C LYS A 8 4.84 13.40 -2.00
N LYS A 9 5.26 13.87 -3.18
CA LYS A 9 5.93 13.05 -4.21
C LYS A 9 7.31 12.54 -3.77
N ASP A 10 8.20 13.42 -3.33
CA ASP A 10 9.56 13.03 -2.91
C ASP A 10 9.52 12.07 -1.73
N VAL A 11 8.63 12.34 -0.76
CA VAL A 11 8.43 11.47 0.41
C VAL A 11 7.93 10.09 -0.02
N ALA A 12 6.98 10.01 -0.94
CA ALA A 12 6.49 8.73 -1.46
C ALA A 12 7.60 7.94 -2.17
N ILE A 13 8.41 8.62 -2.99
CA ILE A 13 9.53 8.00 -3.71
C ILE A 13 10.59 7.50 -2.73
N SER A 14 11.00 8.32 -1.76
CA SER A 14 11.97 7.93 -0.73
C SER A 14 11.46 6.78 0.15
N LEU A 15 10.17 6.79 0.50
CA LEU A 15 9.56 5.71 1.27
C LEU A 15 9.56 4.39 0.47
N ALA A 16 9.15 4.44 -0.80
CA ALA A 16 9.13 3.27 -1.69
C ALA A 16 10.54 2.70 -1.89
N ALA A 17 11.53 3.57 -2.15
CA ALA A 17 12.92 3.17 -2.28
C ALA A 17 13.48 2.58 -0.98
N GLY A 18 13.12 3.15 0.18
CA GLY A 18 13.51 2.65 1.49
C GLY A 18 12.95 1.26 1.79
N ILE A 19 11.64 1.06 1.56
CA ILE A 19 11.00 -0.26 1.74
C ILE A 19 11.64 -1.28 0.79
N TYR A 20 11.83 -0.93 -0.48
CA TYR A 20 12.47 -1.79 -1.46
C TYR A 20 13.87 -2.22 -1.00
N SER A 21 14.70 -1.28 -0.56
CA SER A 21 16.06 -1.56 -0.07
C SER A 21 16.06 -2.56 1.09
N LEU A 22 15.13 -2.43 2.04
CA LEU A 22 15.01 -3.32 3.19
C LEU A 22 14.65 -4.76 2.81
N VAL A 23 13.78 -4.92 1.82
CA VAL A 23 13.31 -6.25 1.38
C VAL A 23 14.11 -6.78 0.18
N HIS A 24 15.03 -5.99 -0.37
CA HIS A 24 15.82 -6.38 -1.52
C HIS A 24 16.71 -7.58 -1.17
N GLY A 25 16.53 -8.68 -1.91
CA GLY A 25 17.22 -9.93 -1.65
C GLY A 25 16.48 -10.91 -0.72
N MET A 26 15.38 -10.49 -0.08
CA MET A 26 14.50 -11.44 0.61
C MET A 26 13.80 -12.34 -0.41
N ARG A 27 14.07 -13.64 -0.34
CA ARG A 27 13.35 -14.65 -1.13
C ARG A 27 12.15 -15.14 -0.33
N ILE A 28 10.97 -15.13 -0.94
CA ILE A 28 9.78 -15.75 -0.35
C ILE A 28 10.07 -17.25 -0.20
N LYS A 29 10.16 -17.72 1.04
CA LYS A 29 10.33 -19.15 1.32
C LYS A 29 9.08 -19.87 0.84
N LYS A 30 9.24 -20.76 -0.14
CA LYS A 30 8.20 -21.73 -0.52
C LYS A 30 8.11 -22.78 0.58
N GLN A 31 7.35 -22.47 1.62
CA GLN A 31 7.08 -23.38 2.72
C GLN A 31 5.61 -23.83 2.59
N ASN A 32 5.34 -25.10 2.90
CA ASN A 32 3.97 -25.60 3.00
C ASN A 32 3.35 -25.02 4.28
N TYR A 33 2.92 -23.76 4.21
CA TYR A 33 2.19 -23.13 5.29
C TYR A 33 0.86 -23.88 5.45
N PRO A 34 0.48 -24.28 6.68
CA PRO A 34 -0.80 -24.96 6.92
C PRO A 34 -2.00 -24.08 6.57
N TYR A 35 -1.77 -22.77 6.49
CA TYR A 35 -2.71 -21.77 6.03
C TYR A 35 -2.07 -20.98 4.89
N VAL A 36 -2.52 -21.24 3.66
CA VAL A 36 -2.34 -20.28 2.57
C VAL A 36 -3.36 -19.18 2.83
N PRO A 37 -2.97 -17.91 3.04
CA PRO A 37 -3.95 -16.84 3.09
C PRO A 37 -4.62 -16.81 1.73
N VAL A 38 -5.82 -17.39 1.65
CA VAL A 38 -6.73 -17.19 0.52
C VAL A 38 -7.18 -15.75 0.68
N GLY A 39 -6.33 -14.82 0.25
CA GLY A 39 -6.58 -13.40 0.36
C GLY A 39 -7.94 -13.14 -0.24
N LYS A 40 -8.93 -12.85 0.61
CA LYS A 40 -10.27 -12.48 0.14
C LYS A 40 -10.01 -11.32 -0.80
N LYS A 41 -10.30 -11.50 -2.10
CA LYS A 41 -9.98 -10.51 -3.13
C LYS A 41 -10.40 -9.14 -2.59
N ILE A 42 -9.47 -8.19 -2.62
CA ILE A 42 -9.75 -6.83 -2.16
C ILE A 42 -11.01 -6.38 -2.90
N ASN A 43 -12.05 -6.07 -2.12
CA ASN A 43 -13.31 -5.63 -2.71
C ASN A 43 -13.18 -4.15 -3.09
N TRP A 44 -12.63 -3.89 -4.27
CA TRP A 44 -12.42 -2.54 -4.81
C TRP A 44 -13.70 -1.69 -4.79
N LYS A 45 -14.86 -2.29 -5.07
CA LYS A 45 -16.16 -1.60 -5.04
C LYS A 45 -16.48 -0.98 -3.68
N ARG A 46 -15.99 -1.57 -2.57
CA ARG A 46 -16.17 -1.02 -1.22
C ARG A 46 -15.46 0.32 -1.04
N TYR A 47 -14.35 0.52 -1.74
CA TYR A 47 -13.51 1.72 -1.62
C TYR A 47 -13.90 2.77 -2.67
N GLU A 48 -14.42 2.36 -3.82
CA GLU A 48 -14.93 3.27 -4.84
C GLU A 48 -16.30 3.89 -4.47
N ASN A 49 -17.18 3.11 -3.84
CA ASN A 49 -18.57 3.52 -3.55
C ASN A 49 -18.82 3.75 -2.05
N ARG A 50 -17.89 4.40 -1.33
CA ARG A 50 -18.16 4.82 0.05
C ARG A 50 -19.22 5.92 0.05
N LYS A 51 -19.95 6.06 1.18
CA LYS A 51 -20.93 7.15 1.39
C LYS A 51 -20.33 8.55 1.22
N GLU A 52 -19.03 8.66 1.51
CA GLU A 52 -18.24 9.89 1.43
C GLU A 52 -17.64 10.13 0.04
N GLY A 53 -17.87 9.23 -0.93
CA GLY A 53 -17.28 9.27 -2.27
C GLY A 53 -16.17 8.23 -2.47
N ASN A 54 -15.41 8.36 -3.56
CA ASN A 54 -14.32 7.44 -3.87
C ASN A 54 -13.15 7.66 -2.90
N TYR A 55 -12.84 6.65 -2.10
CA TYR A 55 -11.77 6.71 -1.10
C TYR A 55 -10.41 7.12 -1.68
N PHE A 56 -10.07 6.64 -2.88
CA PHE A 56 -8.78 6.92 -3.49
C PHE A 56 -8.67 8.37 -3.97
N GLN A 57 -9.78 9.01 -4.34
CA GLN A 57 -9.80 10.43 -4.68
C GLN A 57 -9.66 11.29 -3.42
N ILE A 58 -10.41 10.97 -2.37
CA ILE A 58 -10.40 11.69 -1.08
C ILE A 58 -9.00 11.74 -0.46
N VAL A 59 -8.25 10.64 -0.52
CA VAL A 59 -6.91 10.55 0.08
C VAL A 59 -5.83 11.15 -0.84
N SER A 60 -6.14 11.33 -2.13
CA SER A 60 -5.19 11.89 -3.11
C SER A 60 -5.15 13.42 -3.10
N GLU A 61 -6.22 14.08 -2.66
CA GLU A 61 -6.26 15.53 -2.41
C GLU A 61 -5.40 15.93 -1.17
#